data_AF-A0A9K3D0D2-F1
#
_entry.id   AF-A0A9K3D0D2-F1
#
_cell.length_a   1.000
_cell.length_b   1.000
_cell.length_c   1.000
_cell.angle_alpha   90.00
_cell.angle_beta   90.00
_cell.angle_gamma   90.00
#
_symmetry.space_group_name_H-M   'P 1'
#
loop_
_entity.id
_entity.type
_entity.pdbx_description
1 polymer ?
#
loop_
_entity_poly.entity_id
_entity_poly.type
_entity_poly.pdbx_seq_one_letter_code
_entity_poly.pdbx_strand_id
1 'polypeptide(L)'
;MAVARQRVAADRTLSLGKELTKLMDEQKRYIAAMRKHQQEKMMEKLGMPSMDMEDMMGEEDDLTFRVGDASIAAPFTAKSGLISGVIDVIRQGRCTLVTTLQTYKTLALQCVISAYSYAVLTLDGVRASDTQMMISSMISTTMLMSVSRAKPLQTIAKKPPPHSVISPGGA
;
A
#
# COMPACT_ATOMS: atom_id res chain seq x y z
N MET A 1 -12.15 27.28 8.03
CA MET A 1 -12.80 26.00 8.40
C MET A 1 -12.07 24.73 7.93
N ALA A 2 -11.38 24.71 6.78
CA ALA A 2 -10.66 23.51 6.28
C ALA A 2 -9.48 23.06 7.18
N VAL A 3 -8.70 24.01 7.71
CA VAL A 3 -7.50 23.74 8.52
C VAL A 3 -7.83 23.08 9.87
N ALA A 4 -8.95 23.42 10.50
CA ALA A 4 -9.40 22.79 11.75
C ALA A 4 -9.81 21.33 11.53
N ARG A 5 -10.47 21.01 10.40
CA ARG A 5 -10.81 19.63 10.02
C ARG A 5 -9.56 18.80 9.71
N GLN A 6 -8.55 19.38 9.05
CA GLN A 6 -7.26 18.71 8.81
C GLN A 6 -6.50 18.40 10.10
N ARG A 7 -6.48 19.32 11.07
CA ARG A 7 -5.81 19.11 12.38
C ARG A 7 -6.50 18.01 13.19
N VAL A 8 -7.83 18.03 13.26
CA VAL A 8 -8.62 17.00 13.97
C VAL A 8 -8.51 15.63 13.28
N ALA A 9 -8.42 15.59 11.94
CA ALA A 9 -8.17 14.35 11.20
C ALA A 9 -6.77 13.80 11.45
N ALA A 10 -5.74 14.66 11.42
CA ALA A 10 -4.36 14.29 11.71
C ALA A 10 -4.21 13.74 13.14
N ASP A 11 -4.88 14.36 14.11
CA ASP A 11 -4.83 13.92 15.51
C ASP A 11 -5.51 12.56 15.73
N ARG A 12 -6.65 12.32 15.06
CA ARG A 12 -7.32 11.01 15.02
C ARG A 12 -6.44 9.93 14.39
N THR A 13 -5.74 10.22 13.29
CA THR A 13 -4.82 9.24 12.69
C THR A 13 -3.62 8.91 13.60
N LEU A 14 -3.20 9.86 14.43
CA LEU A 14 -2.07 9.70 15.34
C LEU A 14 -2.45 8.92 16.60
N SER A 15 -3.65 9.18 17.13
CA SER A 15 -4.26 8.38 18.20
C SER A 15 -4.51 6.94 17.75
N LEU A 16 -5.08 6.74 16.55
CA LEU A 16 -5.30 5.41 15.99
C LEU A 16 -3.99 4.65 15.75
N GLY A 17 -2.95 5.33 15.26
CA GLY A 17 -1.62 4.72 15.10
C GLY A 17 -1.05 4.19 16.43
N LYS A 18 -1.15 4.97 17.50
CA LYS A 18 -0.69 4.55 18.85
C LYS A 18 -1.47 3.35 19.38
N GLU A 19 -2.80 3.39 19.30
CA GLU A 19 -3.67 2.29 19.73
C GLU A 19 -3.42 1.01 18.93
N LEU A 20 -3.23 1.13 17.60
CA LEU A 20 -2.98 0.00 16.74
C LEU A 20 -1.59 -0.63 16.98
N THR A 21 -0.61 0.17 17.39
CA THR A 21 0.71 -0.33 17.79
C THR A 21 0.63 -1.15 19.08
N LYS A 22 -0.15 -0.68 20.06
CA LYS A 22 -0.42 -1.44 21.29
C LYS A 22 -1.13 -2.76 21.00
N LEU A 23 -2.16 -2.73 20.15
CA LEU A 23 -2.90 -3.92 19.75
C LEU A 23 -2.03 -4.92 18.96
N MET A 24 -1.09 -4.45 18.15
CA MET A 24 -0.11 -5.31 17.49
C MET A 24 0.84 -5.98 18.49
N ASP A 25 1.30 -5.26 19.52
CA ASP A 25 2.15 -5.82 20.56
C ASP A 25 1.40 -6.83 21.44
N GLU A 26 0.12 -6.56 21.77
CA GLU A 26 -0.74 -7.50 22.50
C GLU A 26 -1.01 -8.77 21.69
N GLN A 27 -1.33 -8.65 20.40
CA GLN A 27 -1.50 -9.80 19.50
C GLN A 27 -0.22 -10.63 19.39
N LYS A 28 0.96 -10.00 19.24
CA LYS A 28 2.25 -10.70 19.22
C LYS A 28 2.49 -11.48 20.52
N ARG A 29 2.18 -10.88 21.68
CA ARG A 29 2.32 -11.54 22.98
C ARG A 29 1.35 -12.72 23.11
N TYR A 30 0.11 -12.56 22.66
CA TYR A 30 -0.89 -13.63 22.67
C TYR A 30 -0.48 -14.82 21.77
N ILE A 31 -0.03 -14.54 20.54
CA ILE A 31 0.45 -15.58 19.61
C ILE A 31 1.70 -16.28 20.17
N ALA A 32 2.63 -15.54 20.78
CA ALA A 32 3.82 -16.13 21.42
C ALA A 32 3.45 -17.03 22.63
N ALA A 33 2.48 -16.63 23.44
CA ALA A 33 1.97 -17.44 24.54
C ALA A 33 1.24 -18.69 24.05
N MET A 34 0.42 -18.57 23.00
CA MET A 34 -0.26 -19.69 22.35
C MET A 34 0.72 -20.69 21.74
N ARG A 35 1.80 -20.21 21.08
CA ARG A 35 2.87 -21.07 20.55
C ARG A 35 3.56 -21.87 21.65
N LYS A 36 3.92 -21.23 22.76
CA LYS A 36 4.50 -21.94 23.92
C LYS A 36 3.56 -23.01 24.46
N HIS A 37 2.28 -22.70 24.60
CA HIS A 37 1.32 -23.67 25.12
C HIS A 37 1.02 -24.81 24.12
N GLN A 38 1.11 -24.56 22.81
CA GLN A 38 1.07 -25.61 21.78
C GLN A 38 2.32 -26.49 21.81
N GLN A 39 3.51 -25.89 21.96
CA GLN A 39 4.78 -26.61 22.09
C GLN A 39 4.78 -27.50 23.35
N GLU A 40 4.31 -26.98 24.49
CA GLU A 40 4.19 -27.76 25.73
C GLU A 40 3.27 -28.97 25.55
N LYS A 41 2.08 -28.79 24.96
CA LYS A 41 1.14 -29.90 24.69
C LYS A 41 1.67 -30.90 23.66
N MET A 42 2.48 -30.45 22.70
CA MET A 42 3.13 -31.32 21.71
C MET A 42 4.26 -32.12 22.35
N MET A 43 5.05 -31.50 23.24
CA MET A 43 6.11 -32.12 24.00
C MET A 43 5.55 -33.18 24.98
N GLU A 44 4.42 -32.89 25.63
CA GLU A 44 3.70 -33.86 26.47
C GLU A 44 3.17 -35.05 25.67
N LYS A 45 2.67 -34.81 24.45
CA LYS A 45 2.16 -35.89 23.57
C LYS A 45 3.24 -36.78 22.96
N LEU A 46 4.44 -36.25 22.68
CA LEU A 46 5.52 -37.01 22.04
C LEU A 46 6.55 -37.58 23.01
N GLY A 47 6.59 -37.16 24.27
CA GLY A 47 7.46 -37.78 25.29
C GLY A 47 8.96 -37.71 25.01
N MET A 48 9.44 -36.72 24.24
CA MET A 48 10.86 -36.54 23.91
C MET A 48 11.53 -35.39 24.70
N PRO A 49 12.81 -35.52 25.10
CA PRO A 49 13.56 -34.46 25.77
C PRO A 49 13.90 -33.28 24.83
N SER A 50 14.08 -32.11 25.43
CA SER A 50 14.07 -30.78 24.80
C SER A 50 15.18 -30.46 23.78
N MET A 51 16.23 -31.27 23.64
CA MET A 51 17.42 -30.91 22.86
C MET A 51 17.31 -31.21 21.35
N ASP A 52 16.46 -32.16 20.93
CA ASP A 52 16.35 -32.56 19.52
C ASP A 52 15.31 -31.74 18.72
N MET A 53 14.58 -30.83 19.37
CA MET A 53 13.46 -30.08 18.75
C MET A 53 13.87 -28.75 18.11
N GLU A 54 15.02 -28.18 18.48
CA GLU A 54 15.52 -26.94 17.85
C GLU A 54 15.89 -27.16 16.38
N ASP A 55 16.32 -28.37 16.01
CA ASP A 55 16.73 -28.73 14.64
C ASP A 55 15.54 -29.13 13.73
N MET A 56 14.40 -29.56 14.31
CA MET A 56 13.16 -29.84 13.57
C MET A 56 12.18 -28.66 13.46
N MET A 57 12.44 -27.56 14.17
CA MET A 57 11.63 -26.34 14.10
C MET A 57 11.99 -25.40 12.94
N GLY A 58 12.90 -25.82 12.06
CA GLY A 58 13.25 -25.09 10.84
C GLY A 58 12.19 -25.17 9.74
N GLU A 59 11.17 -26.02 9.88
CA GLU A 59 10.10 -26.11 8.88
C GLU A 59 8.92 -25.20 9.23
N GLU A 60 8.73 -24.25 8.33
CA GLU A 60 7.82 -23.12 8.32
C GLU A 60 6.35 -23.53 8.29
N ASP A 61 5.83 -24.15 9.35
CA ASP A 61 4.39 -24.35 9.48
C ASP A 61 3.73 -23.02 9.87
N ASP A 62 3.51 -22.24 8.81
CA ASP A 62 2.55 -21.17 8.64
C ASP A 62 1.27 -21.57 9.39
N LEU A 63 1.13 -21.08 10.64
CA LEU A 63 -0.10 -21.09 11.42
C LEU A 63 -1.12 -20.26 10.64
N THR A 64 -1.61 -20.85 9.56
CA THR A 64 -2.66 -20.36 8.71
C THR A 64 -3.91 -20.41 9.57
N PHE A 65 -4.20 -19.28 10.21
CA PHE A 65 -5.50 -19.02 10.79
C PHE A 65 -6.53 -19.45 9.74
N ARG A 66 -7.37 -20.43 10.07
CA ARG A 66 -8.42 -20.93 9.16
C ARG A 66 -9.38 -19.80 8.89
N VAL A 67 -9.08 -19.04 7.85
CA VAL A 67 -9.96 -18.05 7.28
C VAL A 67 -11.12 -18.82 6.67
N GLY A 68 -12.21 -18.95 7.43
CA GLY A 68 -13.46 -19.58 6.96
C GLY A 68 -14.16 -18.73 5.90
N ASP A 69 -15.49 -18.86 5.78
CA ASP A 69 -16.33 -18.16 4.79
C ASP A 69 -16.20 -16.63 4.83
N ALA A 70 -15.78 -16.05 5.96
CA ALA A 70 -15.52 -14.62 6.10
C ALA A 70 -14.44 -14.09 5.14
N SER A 71 -13.45 -14.93 4.78
CA SER A 71 -12.39 -14.55 3.84
C SER A 71 -12.82 -14.57 2.37
N ILE A 72 -13.85 -15.38 2.05
CA ILE A 72 -14.41 -15.49 0.70
C ILE A 72 -15.22 -14.22 0.38
N ALA A 73 -15.85 -13.61 1.39
CA ALA A 73 -16.63 -12.39 1.22
C ALA A 73 -15.80 -11.09 1.31
N ALA A 74 -14.61 -11.13 1.92
CA ALA A 74 -13.80 -9.94 2.13
C ALA A 74 -12.96 -9.58 0.87
N PRO A 75 -12.93 -8.29 0.45
CA PRO A 75 -12.07 -7.86 -0.64
C PRO A 75 -10.58 -7.93 -0.30
N PHE A 76 -10.23 -8.04 0.99
CA PHE A 76 -8.87 -8.24 1.47
C PHE A 76 -8.87 -9.34 2.54
N THR A 77 -7.93 -10.28 2.42
CA THR A 77 -7.69 -11.35 3.39
C THR A 77 -6.22 -11.35 3.82
N ALA A 78 -5.96 -11.27 5.12
CA ALA A 78 -4.61 -11.34 5.67
C ALA A 78 -4.25 -12.79 6.00
N LYS A 79 -3.39 -13.41 5.16
CA LYS A 79 -2.95 -14.81 5.34
C LYS A 79 -2.27 -15.06 6.69
N SER A 80 -1.58 -14.04 7.22
CA SER A 80 -0.80 -14.11 8.44
C SER A 80 -1.62 -14.00 9.74
N GLY A 81 -2.92 -13.68 9.68
CA GLY A 81 -3.77 -13.44 10.85
C GLY A 81 -3.37 -12.24 11.73
N LEU A 82 -2.29 -11.53 11.39
CA LEU A 82 -1.76 -10.39 12.13
C LEU A 82 -2.50 -9.09 11.75
N ILE A 83 -2.79 -8.27 12.76
CA ILE A 83 -3.36 -6.92 12.61
C ILE A 83 -2.46 -5.99 11.78
N SER A 84 -1.17 -6.30 11.64
CA SER A 84 -0.23 -5.53 10.82
C SER A 84 -0.66 -5.45 9.34
N GLY A 85 -1.32 -6.47 8.80
CA GLY A 85 -1.80 -6.46 7.42
C GLY A 85 -2.80 -5.32 7.15
N VAL A 86 -3.60 -4.92 8.15
CA VAL A 86 -4.53 -3.79 8.04
C VAL A 86 -3.77 -2.47 7.88
N ILE A 87 -2.64 -2.32 8.58
CA ILE A 87 -1.80 -1.12 8.49
C ILE A 87 -1.17 -1.03 7.11
N ASP A 88 -0.70 -2.15 6.58
CA ASP A 88 -0.08 -2.21 5.25
C ASP A 88 -1.10 -1.88 4.15
N VAL A 89 -2.33 -2.37 4.27
CA VAL A 89 -3.43 -2.01 3.35
C VAL A 89 -3.74 -0.51 3.42
N ILE A 90 -3.80 0.09 4.62
CA ILE A 90 -4.05 1.54 4.77
C ILE A 90 -2.88 2.35 4.19
N ARG A 91 -1.63 1.93 4.41
CA ARG A 91 -0.43 2.56 3.84
C ARG A 91 -0.45 2.49 2.32
N GLN A 92 -0.76 1.32 1.78
CA GLN A 92 -0.86 1.10 0.35
C GLN A 92 -1.96 1.96 -0.25
N GLY A 93 -3.16 1.98 0.34
CA GLY A 93 -4.27 2.82 -0.11
C GLY A 93 -3.93 4.31 -0.15
N ARG A 94 -3.17 4.81 0.83
CA ARG A 94 -2.67 6.20 0.82
C ARG A 94 -1.67 6.46 -0.31
N CYS A 95 -0.73 5.54 -0.54
CA CYS A 95 0.20 5.67 -1.65
C CYS A 95 -0.55 5.62 -2.98
N THR A 96 -1.45 4.66 -3.16
CA THR A 96 -2.26 4.50 -4.36
C THR A 96 -3.05 5.78 -4.65
N LEU A 97 -3.71 6.38 -3.65
CA LEU A 97 -4.44 7.63 -3.84
C LEU A 97 -3.53 8.79 -4.31
N VAL A 98 -2.36 8.95 -3.69
CA VAL A 98 -1.40 9.99 -4.09
C VAL A 98 -0.85 9.74 -5.48
N THR A 99 -0.47 8.51 -5.79
CA THR A 99 0.03 8.10 -7.11
C THR A 99 -1.02 8.35 -8.17
N THR A 100 -2.29 7.99 -7.94
CA THR A 100 -3.39 8.27 -8.87
C THR A 100 -3.57 9.77 -9.12
N LEU A 101 -3.51 10.60 -8.08
CA LEU A 101 -3.60 12.06 -8.22
C LEU A 101 -2.40 12.67 -8.96
N GLN A 102 -1.20 12.17 -8.69
CA GLN A 102 0.01 12.56 -9.40
C GLN A 102 -0.09 12.20 -10.88
N THR A 103 -0.56 10.99 -11.20
CA THR A 103 -0.80 10.54 -12.58
C THR A 103 -1.83 11.41 -13.30
N TYR A 104 -2.92 11.81 -12.66
CA TYR A 104 -3.88 12.74 -13.27
C TYR A 104 -3.27 14.11 -13.58
N LYS A 105 -2.44 14.65 -12.69
CA LYS A 105 -1.73 15.92 -12.93
C LYS A 105 -0.72 15.80 -14.07
N THR A 106 0.06 14.71 -14.09
CA THR A 106 1.01 14.44 -15.18
C THR A 106 0.29 14.27 -16.52
N LEU A 107 -0.83 13.55 -16.56
CA LEU A 107 -1.61 13.35 -17.79
C LEU A 107 -2.21 14.66 -18.28
N ALA A 108 -2.79 15.48 -17.39
CA ALA A 108 -3.34 16.78 -17.75
C ALA A 108 -2.27 17.70 -18.36
N LEU A 109 -1.08 17.78 -17.76
CA LEU A 109 0.04 18.57 -18.30
C LEU A 109 0.51 18.01 -19.65
N GLN A 110 0.68 16.70 -19.76
CA GLN A 110 1.11 16.03 -20.99
C GLN A 110 0.13 16.27 -22.15
N CYS A 111 -1.18 16.21 -21.88
CA CYS A 111 -2.23 16.44 -22.88
C CYS A 111 -2.26 17.90 -23.35
N VAL A 112 -2.12 18.87 -22.44
CA VAL A 112 -2.13 20.30 -22.80
C VAL A 112 -0.93 20.65 -23.66
N ILE A 113 0.28 20.22 -23.27
CA ILE A 113 1.51 20.48 -24.02
C ILE A 113 1.43 19.82 -25.40
N SER A 114 1.03 18.54 -25.44
CA SER A 114 0.93 17.79 -26.70
C SER A 114 -0.11 18.40 -27.63
N ALA A 115 -1.29 18.79 -27.13
CA ALA A 115 -2.33 19.44 -27.92
C ALA A 115 -1.86 20.78 -28.51
N TYR A 116 -1.13 21.58 -27.74
CA TYR A 116 -0.52 22.82 -28.25
C TYR A 116 0.50 22.54 -29.35
N SER A 117 1.42 21.58 -29.12
CA SER A 117 2.40 21.17 -30.13
C SER A 117 1.74 20.68 -31.42
N TYR A 118 0.69 19.84 -31.32
CA TYR A 118 -0.05 19.38 -32.49
C TYR A 118 -0.82 20.50 -33.19
N ALA A 119 -1.39 21.46 -32.44
CA ALA A 119 -2.08 22.61 -33.02
C ALA A 119 -1.13 23.50 -33.84
N VAL A 120 0.05 23.82 -33.30
CA VAL A 120 1.07 24.60 -34.02
C VAL A 120 1.60 23.87 -35.25
N LEU A 121 1.96 22.58 -35.13
CA LEU A 121 2.41 21.78 -36.27
C LEU A 121 1.37 21.72 -37.40
N THR A 122 0.09 21.63 -37.04
CA THR A 122 -1.01 21.59 -38.00
C THR A 122 -1.18 22.93 -38.72
N LEU A 123 -0.93 24.06 -38.03
CA LEU A 123 -0.95 25.40 -38.64
C LEU A 123 0.26 25.64 -39.57
N ASP A 124 1.43 25.09 -39.25
CA ASP A 124 2.63 25.16 -40.09
C ASP A 124 2.61 24.18 -41.28
N GLY A 125 1.54 23.37 -41.40
CA GLY A 125 1.37 22.40 -42.49
C GLY A 125 2.28 21.17 -42.40
N VAL A 126 2.97 20.97 -41.27
CA VAL A 126 3.90 19.85 -41.05
C VAL A 126 3.15 18.67 -40.43
N ARG A 127 3.07 17.54 -41.17
CA ARG A 127 2.55 16.28 -40.62
C ARG A 127 3.68 15.51 -39.96
N ALA A 128 3.50 15.14 -38.70
CA ALA A 128 4.40 14.20 -38.03
C ALA A 128 4.35 12.84 -38.76
N SER A 129 5.51 12.21 -38.95
CA SER A 129 5.58 10.87 -39.51
C SER A 129 4.99 9.84 -38.52
N ASP A 130 4.31 8.82 -39.02
CA ASP A 130 3.72 7.75 -38.21
C ASP A 130 4.74 7.10 -37.26
N THR A 131 6.00 6.97 -37.71
CA THR A 131 7.10 6.45 -36.90
C THR A 131 7.41 7.33 -35.69
N GLN A 132 7.34 8.66 -35.84
CA GLN A 132 7.57 9.61 -34.74
C GLN A 132 6.43 9.56 -33.72
N MET A 133 5.19 9.40 -34.18
CA MET A 133 4.02 9.22 -33.31
C MET A 133 4.09 7.90 -32.53
N MET A 134 4.58 6.83 -33.16
CA MET A 134 4.78 5.54 -32.49
C MET A 134 5.86 5.65 -31.39
N ILE A 135 7.02 6.23 -31.70
CA ILE A 135 8.12 6.38 -30.74
C ILE A 135 7.70 7.22 -29.53
N SER A 136 7.03 8.36 -29.75
CA SER A 136 6.55 9.22 -28.67
C SER A 136 5.49 8.53 -27.79
N SER A 137 4.64 7.68 -28.38
CA SER A 137 3.66 6.87 -27.64
C SER A 137 4.33 5.78 -26.79
N MET A 138 5.39 5.15 -27.29
CA MET A 138 6.18 4.17 -26.53
C MET A 138 6.89 4.81 -25.33
N ILE A 139 7.47 5.99 -25.52
CA ILE A 139 8.12 6.74 -24.44
C ILE A 139 7.08 7.15 -23.38
N SER A 140 5.91 7.65 -23.80
CA SER A 140 4.82 8.04 -22.89
C SER A 140 4.28 6.86 -22.08
N THR A 141 4.12 5.70 -22.72
CA THR A 141 3.70 4.45 -22.06
C THR A 141 4.74 3.99 -21.03
N THR A 142 6.03 4.07 -21.38
CA THR A 142 7.14 3.67 -20.49
C THR A 142 7.23 4.57 -19.26
N MET A 143 7.01 5.87 -19.43
CA MET A 143 6.95 6.84 -18.34
C MET A 143 5.77 6.55 -17.40
N LEU A 144 4.58 6.26 -17.95
CA LEU A 144 3.41 5.89 -17.17
C LEU A 144 3.59 4.57 -16.41
N MET A 145 4.21 3.56 -17.02
CA MET A 145 4.57 2.31 -16.33
C MET A 145 5.54 2.54 -15.18
N SER A 146 6.49 3.47 -15.34
CA SER A 146 7.44 3.83 -14.27
C SER A 146 6.75 4.50 -13.08
N VAL A 147 5.74 5.34 -13.35
CA VAL A 147 4.89 5.95 -12.29
C VAL A 147 4.06 4.90 -11.58
N SER A 148 3.51 3.91 -12.30
CA SER A 148 2.77 2.79 -11.73
C SER A 148 3.62 1.87 -10.84
N ARG A 149 4.94 1.84 -11.03
CA ARG A 149 5.89 1.06 -10.22
C ARG A 149 6.46 1.83 -9.02
N ALA A 150 6.03 3.07 -8.78
CA ALA A 150 6.48 3.84 -7.63
C ALA A 150 6.10 3.12 -6.32
N LYS A 151 7.13 2.74 -5.54
CA LYS A 151 6.94 2.01 -4.28
C LYS A 151 6.26 2.88 -3.22
N PRO A 152 5.35 2.32 -2.42
CA PRO A 152 4.75 3.02 -1.29
C PRO A 152 5.80 3.43 -0.26
N LEU A 153 5.69 4.65 0.25
CA LEU A 153 6.56 5.15 1.31
C LEU A 153 6.31 4.37 2.61
N GLN A 154 7.38 3.89 3.25
CA GLN A 154 7.30 3.02 4.45
C GLN A 154 6.82 3.75 5.72
N THR A 155 6.67 5.07 5.68
CA THR A 155 6.30 5.90 6.84
C THR A 155 4.95 6.59 6.62
N ILE A 156 4.07 6.47 7.61
CA ILE A 156 2.75 7.13 7.61
C ILE A 156 2.97 8.62 7.89
N ALA A 157 2.97 9.44 6.84
CA ALA A 157 3.08 10.89 6.98
C ALA A 157 1.84 11.47 7.71
N LYS A 158 2.07 12.44 8.60
CA LYS A 158 1.04 13.10 9.44
C LYS A 158 0.06 13.96 8.63
N LYS A 159 0.40 14.35 7.39
CA LYS A 159 -0.47 15.12 6.49
C LYS A 159 -1.35 14.17 5.66
N PRO A 160 -2.68 14.35 5.63
CA PRO A 160 -3.54 13.55 4.75
C PRO A 160 -3.18 13.82 3.29
N PRO A 161 -3.32 12.81 2.42
CA PRO A 161 -3.17 13.02 0.98
C PRO A 161 -4.20 14.05 0.48
N PRO A 162 -3.86 14.84 -0.55
CA PRO A 162 -4.83 15.75 -1.15
C PRO A 162 -6.04 14.95 -1.67
N HIS A 163 -7.25 15.50 -1.56
CA HIS A 163 -8.48 14.81 -1.96
C HIS A 163 -8.99 15.19 -3.36
N SER A 164 -8.33 16.16 -4.01
CA SER A 164 -8.74 16.67 -5.33
C SER A 164 -7.52 16.93 -6.22
N VAL A 165 -7.69 16.68 -7.51
CA VAL A 165 -6.73 17.03 -8.56
C VAL A 165 -6.60 18.55 -8.69
N ILE A 166 -7.72 19.25 -8.48
CA ILE A 166 -7.87 20.71 -8.52
C ILE A 166 -8.04 21.18 -7.08
N SER A 167 -6.93 21.31 -6.36
CA SER A 167 -6.88 22.10 -5.14
C SER A 167 -5.94 23.27 -5.41
N PRO A 168 -6.38 24.53 -5.21
CA PRO A 168 -5.45 25.64 -5.17
C PRO A 168 -4.50 25.35 -4.01
N GLY A 169 -3.19 25.35 -4.27
CA GLY A 169 -2.20 25.07 -3.24
C GLY A 169 -2.34 26.09 -2.11
N GLY A 170 -2.79 25.63 -0.93
CA GLY A 170 -2.96 26.49 0.23
C GLY A 170 -3.22 25.69 1.50
N ALA A 171 -2.20 25.64 2.36
CA ALA A 171 -2.17 25.15 3.75
C ALA A 171 -2.33 23.62 3.97
#